data_AF-A0A6U3U3N1-F1
#
_entry.id   AF-A0A6U3U3N1-F1
#
_cell.length_a   1.000
_cell.length_b   1.000
_cell.length_c   1.000
_cell.angle_alpha   90.00
_cell.angle_beta   90.00
_cell.angle_gamma   90.00
#
_symmetry.space_group_name_H-M   'P 1'
#
loop_
_entity.id
_entity.type
_entity.pdbx_description
1 polymer ?
#
loop_
_entity_poly.entity_id
_entity_poly.type
_entity_poly.pdbx_seq_one_letter_code
_entity_poly.pdbx_strand_id
1 'polypeptide(L)'
;MSTTEEATVNPDGSTTFENGGGEESYSGDYAEGGDAAADMEEKGVDPAIYLLAGAFVFALLWFFIWYRRKKAQDDSNNFFSELDGEKFNLKLPAAVDEYYEVKAKCEEAGWEPGQGAGQGAAAANANGPHRVLAQALMKRCIADIPIVTHIQKESPGMNKLYSQSMCSVKQWRSYQAAEAMVSAEVDEVRAEADEIEPGWSQVIWRQAMQYHNMLKQRHEVEAKAMAAQAEKRQAEEDKVEVDPEQKKKDDAKAKEVAAEKAAAELIKSEEREKESQKAFKDGSMKKGFLASSTKKK
;
A
#
# COMPACT_ATOMS: atom_id res chain seq x y z
N MET A 1 13.27 52.83 -1.62
CA MET A 1 13.73 52.44 -0.28
C MET A 1 12.61 51.65 0.34
N SER A 2 12.74 50.32 0.40
CA SER A 2 11.69 49.42 0.90
C SER A 2 11.87 49.30 2.41
N THR A 3 10.86 49.69 3.17
CA THR A 3 10.79 49.48 4.62
C THR A 3 10.44 48.02 4.87
N THR A 4 11.38 47.25 5.43
CA THR A 4 11.16 45.89 5.93
C THR A 4 10.62 45.99 7.35
N GLU A 5 9.39 45.53 7.56
CA GLU A 5 8.82 45.31 8.90
C GLU A 5 9.27 43.93 9.41
N GLU A 6 9.96 43.94 10.55
CA GLU A 6 10.50 42.76 11.21
C GLU A 6 9.50 42.26 12.25
N ALA A 7 9.02 41.02 12.10
CA ALA A 7 8.06 40.41 13.01
C ALA A 7 8.79 39.83 14.24
N THR A 8 8.55 40.43 15.41
CA THR A 8 9.06 39.93 16.70
C THR A 8 8.21 38.76 17.19
N VAL A 9 8.79 37.56 17.27
CA VAL A 9 8.13 36.33 17.75
C VAL A 9 8.41 36.13 19.24
N ASN A 10 7.37 35.98 20.05
CA ASN A 10 7.49 35.71 21.48
C ASN A 10 7.83 34.23 21.75
N PRO A 11 8.50 33.89 22.87
CA PRO A 11 8.96 32.52 23.18
C PRO A 11 7.83 31.51 23.44
N ASP A 12 6.56 31.92 23.44
CA ASP A 12 5.38 31.05 23.54
C ASP A 12 4.77 30.69 22.17
N GLY A 13 5.37 31.17 21.07
CA GLY A 13 4.92 30.90 19.70
C GLY A 13 3.71 31.71 19.26
N SER A 14 3.25 32.69 20.05
CA SER A 14 2.21 33.63 19.63
C SER A 14 2.81 34.83 18.88
N THR A 15 2.19 35.20 17.76
CA THR A 15 2.50 36.43 17.02
C THR A 15 1.43 37.47 17.31
N THR A 16 1.80 38.60 17.91
CA THR A 16 0.91 39.74 18.15
C THR A 16 1.13 40.78 17.06
N PHE A 17 0.08 41.12 16.30
CA PHE A 17 0.11 42.21 15.32
C PHE A 17 -0.49 43.45 15.98
N GLU A 18 0.29 44.51 16.16
CA GLU A 18 -0.24 45.83 16.56
C GLU A 18 -0.90 46.47 15.32
N ASN A 19 -2.22 46.31 15.19
CA ASN A 19 -2.99 47.08 14.22
C ASN A 19 -3.59 48.30 14.92
N GLY A 20 -2.99 49.47 14.67
CA GLY A 20 -3.46 50.76 15.13
C GLY A 20 -4.46 51.39 14.15
N GLY A 21 -5.56 51.87 14.70
CA GLY A 21 -6.27 53.08 14.25
C GLY A 21 -7.19 52.98 13.03
N GLY A 22 -8.42 53.51 13.19
CA GLY A 22 -9.26 53.90 12.07
C GLY A 22 -10.75 53.88 12.34
N GLU A 23 -11.26 54.88 13.06
CA GLU A 23 -12.65 55.33 12.91
C GLU A 23 -12.85 55.84 11.48
N GLU A 24 -13.93 55.43 10.81
CA GLU A 24 -14.53 56.25 9.75
C GLU A 24 -16.02 55.90 9.60
N SER A 25 -16.86 56.88 9.94
CA SER A 25 -18.27 56.91 9.59
C SER A 25 -18.42 57.13 8.09
N TYR A 26 -19.16 56.27 7.40
CA TYR A 26 -19.60 56.53 6.03
C TYR A 26 -21.12 56.65 5.99
N SER A 27 -21.57 57.91 5.91
CA SER A 27 -22.91 58.30 5.47
C SER A 27 -23.01 58.16 3.95
N GLY A 28 -24.03 57.48 3.45
CA GLY A 28 -24.34 57.39 2.03
C GLY A 28 -25.81 57.15 1.80
N ASP A 29 -26.55 58.26 1.72
CA ASP A 29 -27.94 58.41 1.28
C ASP A 29 -28.07 58.10 -0.22
N TYR A 30 -29.02 57.24 -0.61
CA TYR A 30 -29.74 57.34 -1.89
C TYR A 30 -31.15 56.75 -1.75
N ALA A 31 -32.09 57.56 -2.21
CA ALA A 31 -33.52 57.40 -2.10
C ALA A 31 -34.15 56.49 -3.16
N GLU A 32 -35.37 56.06 -2.80
CA GLU A 32 -36.56 55.95 -3.66
C GLU A 32 -36.71 54.71 -4.56
N GLY A 33 -37.75 53.91 -4.26
CA GLY A 33 -38.16 52.80 -5.11
C GLY A 33 -39.32 51.98 -4.56
N GLY A 34 -40.53 52.54 -4.60
CA GLY A 34 -41.72 51.79 -5.01
C GLY A 34 -42.46 50.95 -3.96
N ASP A 35 -43.68 51.41 -3.66
CA ASP A 35 -44.80 50.65 -3.11
C ASP A 35 -44.89 49.19 -3.58
N ALA A 36 -44.92 48.28 -2.62
CA ALA A 36 -45.77 47.08 -2.66
C ALA A 36 -46.00 46.61 -1.22
N ALA A 37 -47.00 47.21 -0.57
CA ALA A 37 -47.57 46.71 0.67
C ALA A 37 -48.09 45.29 0.43
N ALA A 38 -47.33 44.29 0.89
CA ALA A 38 -47.83 42.97 1.21
C ALA A 38 -47.86 42.88 2.74
N ASP A 39 -49.05 43.08 3.31
CA ASP A 39 -49.39 42.68 4.67
C ASP A 39 -49.02 41.19 4.85
N MET A 40 -47.85 40.92 5.41
CA MET A 40 -47.57 39.65 6.07
C MET A 40 -47.88 39.86 7.56
N GLU A 41 -49.06 39.38 7.96
CA GLU A 41 -49.40 39.11 9.36
C GLU A 41 -48.18 38.55 10.12
N GLU A 42 -47.64 39.34 11.07
CA GLU A 42 -46.75 38.84 12.11
C GLU A 42 -47.53 37.84 12.98
N LYS A 43 -47.56 36.58 12.54
CA LYS A 43 -47.86 35.47 13.45
C LYS A 43 -46.67 35.38 14.39
N GLY A 44 -46.81 35.97 15.57
CA GLY A 44 -45.86 35.86 16.67
C GLY A 44 -45.45 34.40 16.84
N VAL A 45 -44.24 34.08 16.39
CA VAL A 45 -43.66 32.75 16.50
C VAL A 45 -43.52 32.48 17.98
N ASP A 46 -44.17 31.41 18.44
CA ASP A 46 -44.19 31.03 19.85
C ASP A 46 -42.73 30.99 20.38
N PRO A 47 -42.40 31.70 21.47
CA PRO A 47 -41.06 31.69 22.06
C PRO A 47 -40.53 30.27 22.33
N ALA A 48 -41.41 29.27 22.48
CA ALA A 48 -41.04 27.86 22.57
C ALA A 48 -40.29 27.34 21.32
N ILE A 49 -40.60 27.84 20.12
CA ILE A 49 -39.96 27.43 18.86
C ILE A 49 -38.51 27.91 18.81
N TYR A 50 -38.24 29.13 19.29
CA TYR A 50 -36.87 29.66 19.37
C TYR A 50 -36.03 28.90 20.40
N LEU A 51 -36.62 28.47 21.52
CA LEU A 51 -35.93 27.62 22.49
C LEU A 51 -35.62 26.22 21.93
N LEU A 52 -36.55 25.64 21.18
CA LEU A 52 -36.33 24.35 20.50
C LEU A 52 -35.23 24.45 19.44
N ALA A 53 -35.24 25.51 18.64
CA ALA A 53 -34.19 25.77 17.66
C ALA A 53 -32.83 25.99 18.33
N GLY A 54 -32.78 26.76 19.42
CA GLY A 54 -31.58 26.98 20.21
C GLY A 54 -31.01 25.69 20.81
N ALA A 55 -31.86 24.84 21.38
CA ALA A 55 -31.47 23.55 21.93
C ALA A 55 -30.95 22.61 20.82
N PHE A 56 -31.55 22.63 19.63
CA PHE A 56 -31.10 21.82 18.50
C PHE A 56 -29.73 22.27 17.98
N VAL A 57 -29.50 23.58 17.83
CA VAL A 57 -28.19 24.13 17.46
C VAL A 57 -27.13 23.81 18.52
N PHE A 58 -27.48 23.88 19.80
CA PHE A 58 -26.57 23.53 20.90
C PHE A 58 -26.23 22.03 20.91
N ALA A 59 -27.20 21.16 20.64
CA ALA A 59 -26.99 19.73 20.52
C ALA A 59 -26.10 19.38 19.31
N LEU A 60 -26.27 20.07 18.18
CA LEU A 60 -25.41 19.90 16.99
C LEU A 60 -23.99 20.39 17.26
N LEU A 61 -23.81 21.54 17.92
CA LEU A 61 -22.50 22.04 18.32
C LEU A 61 -21.82 21.10 19.33
N TRP A 62 -22.56 20.62 20.31
CA TRP A 62 -22.06 19.65 21.28
C TRP A 62 -21.68 18.33 20.62
N PHE A 63 -22.52 17.81 19.72
CA PHE A 63 -22.22 16.61 18.94
C PHE A 63 -21.01 16.81 18.02
N PHE A 64 -20.88 17.97 17.37
CA PHE A 64 -19.75 18.29 16.52
C PHE A 64 -18.44 18.42 17.30
N ILE A 65 -18.47 19.06 18.48
CA ILE A 65 -17.32 19.16 19.39
C ILE A 65 -16.96 17.77 19.93
N TRP A 66 -17.95 16.98 20.34
CA TRP A 66 -17.76 15.61 20.81
C TRP A 66 -17.19 14.71 19.70
N TYR A 67 -17.69 14.83 18.47
CA TYR A 67 -17.23 14.07 17.31
C TYR A 67 -15.81 14.47 16.89
N ARG A 68 -15.48 15.78 16.87
CA ARG A 68 -14.11 16.25 16.64
C ARG A 68 -13.16 15.78 17.73
N ARG A 69 -13.59 15.82 19.00
CA ARG A 69 -12.79 15.37 20.14
C ARG A 69 -12.56 13.86 20.08
N LYS A 70 -13.58 13.09 19.69
CA LYS A 70 -13.46 11.64 19.49
C LYS A 70 -12.52 11.31 18.33
N LYS A 71 -12.61 12.02 17.20
CA LYS A 71 -11.70 11.83 16.07
C LYS A 71 -10.25 12.16 16.42
N ALA A 72 -10.00 13.26 17.14
CA ALA A 72 -8.66 13.60 17.62
C ALA A 72 -8.11 12.55 18.60
N GLN A 73 -8.97 11.95 19.43
CA GLN A 73 -8.60 10.88 20.35
C GLN A 73 -8.31 9.57 19.60
N ASP A 74 -9.11 9.20 18.60
CA ASP A 74 -8.90 8.03 17.75
C ASP A 74 -7.62 8.15 16.90
N ASP A 75 -7.34 9.33 16.32
CA ASP A 75 -6.11 9.58 15.57
C ASP A 75 -4.87 9.52 16.49
N SER A 76 -4.97 10.03 17.73
CA SER A 76 -3.88 9.90 18.71
C SER A 76 -3.67 8.44 19.15
N ASN A 77 -4.74 7.70 19.41
CA ASN A 77 -4.66 6.29 19.80
C ASN A 77 -4.13 5.43 18.66
N ASN A 78 -4.52 5.69 17.41
CA ASN A 78 -3.97 5.00 16.24
C ASN A 78 -2.48 5.30 16.06
N PHE A 79 -2.08 6.57 16.14
CA PHE A 79 -0.68 6.99 16.05
C PHE A 79 0.20 6.31 17.12
N PHE A 80 -0.26 6.29 18.38
CA PHE A 80 0.46 5.60 19.45
C PHE A 80 0.40 4.09 19.31
N SER A 81 -0.69 3.49 18.84
CA SER A 81 -0.81 2.04 18.63
C SER A 81 0.16 1.50 17.58
N GLU A 82 0.39 2.27 16.51
CA GLU A 82 1.34 1.96 15.45
C GLU A 82 2.79 2.14 15.93
N LEU A 83 3.02 3.03 16.91
CA LEU A 83 4.29 3.16 17.64
C LEU A 83 4.52 2.09 18.74
N ASP A 84 3.45 1.53 19.33
CA ASP A 84 3.48 0.88 20.65
C ASP A 84 3.80 -0.64 20.66
N GLY A 85 4.20 -1.26 19.56
CA GLY A 85 4.71 -2.64 19.64
C GLY A 85 4.66 -3.52 18.40
N GLU A 86 4.06 -3.09 17.29
CA GLU A 86 4.09 -3.92 16.07
C GLU A 86 5.50 -4.08 15.51
N LYS A 87 6.39 -3.10 15.74
CA LYS A 87 7.80 -3.15 15.32
C LYS A 87 8.55 -4.39 15.80
N PHE A 88 8.18 -4.95 16.95
CA PHE A 88 8.85 -6.10 17.56
C PHE A 88 7.98 -7.37 17.61
N ASN A 89 6.89 -7.42 16.86
CA ASN A 89 6.12 -8.64 16.66
C ASN A 89 6.79 -9.54 15.63
N LEU A 90 7.99 -10.00 15.98
CA LEU A 90 8.82 -10.85 15.14
C LEU A 90 8.19 -12.25 15.06
N LYS A 91 8.14 -12.78 13.85
CA LYS A 91 7.82 -14.19 13.60
C LYS A 91 9.11 -14.88 13.20
N LEU A 92 9.34 -16.06 13.77
CA LEU A 92 10.45 -16.91 13.36
C LEU A 92 10.30 -17.28 11.87
N PRO A 93 11.40 -17.41 11.12
CA PRO A 93 11.34 -17.80 9.72
C PRO A 93 10.75 -19.20 9.54
N ALA A 94 10.06 -19.44 8.43
CA ALA A 94 9.57 -20.78 8.05
C ALA A 94 10.68 -21.84 7.95
N ALA A 95 11.94 -21.41 7.80
CA ALA A 95 13.11 -22.28 7.80
C ALA A 95 13.29 -23.06 9.12
N VAL A 96 12.74 -22.55 10.23
CA VAL A 96 12.70 -23.26 11.52
C VAL A 96 11.81 -24.49 11.43
N ASP A 97 10.58 -24.33 10.93
CA ASP A 97 9.63 -25.43 10.75
C ASP A 97 10.17 -26.47 9.75
N GLU A 98 10.71 -26.00 8.62
CA GLU A 98 11.33 -26.87 7.60
C GLU A 98 12.49 -27.69 8.19
N TYR A 99 13.28 -27.12 9.10
CA TYR A 99 14.37 -27.84 9.76
C TYR A 99 13.84 -29.00 10.61
N TYR A 100 12.80 -28.80 11.42
CA TYR A 100 12.22 -29.87 12.23
C TYR A 100 11.60 -30.97 11.36
N GLU A 101 11.00 -30.63 10.22
CA GLU A 101 10.54 -31.63 9.25
C GLU A 101 11.69 -32.45 8.66
N VAL A 102 12.83 -31.81 8.38
CA VAL A 102 14.04 -32.50 7.90
C VAL A 102 14.64 -33.36 9.01
N LYS A 103 14.68 -32.86 10.26
CA LYS A 103 15.18 -33.60 11.42
C LYS A 103 14.38 -34.90 11.62
N ALA A 104 13.05 -34.82 11.61
CA ALA A 104 12.20 -36.01 11.70
C ALA A 104 12.49 -37.04 10.60
N LYS A 105 12.62 -36.58 9.34
CA LYS A 105 12.98 -37.46 8.20
C LYS A 105 14.37 -38.09 8.35
N CYS A 106 15.33 -37.35 8.91
CA CYS A 106 16.68 -37.85 9.15
C CYS A 106 16.71 -38.87 10.30
N GLU A 107 15.96 -38.65 11.37
CA GLU A 107 15.78 -39.60 12.48
C GLU A 107 15.10 -40.88 12.01
N GLU A 108 14.05 -40.78 11.19
CA GLU A 108 13.42 -41.93 10.53
C GLU A 108 14.40 -42.70 9.62
N ALA A 109 15.36 -41.99 9.00
CA ALA A 109 16.42 -42.58 8.19
C ALA A 109 17.58 -43.16 9.03
N GLY A 110 17.48 -43.16 10.36
CA GLY A 110 18.45 -43.75 11.28
C GLY A 110 19.59 -42.82 11.70
N TRP A 111 19.40 -41.50 11.62
CA TRP A 111 20.33 -40.54 12.21
C TRP A 111 20.21 -40.51 13.73
N GLU A 112 21.35 -40.48 14.44
CA GLU A 112 21.42 -40.35 15.90
C GLU A 112 22.27 -39.13 16.28
N PRO A 113 21.90 -38.39 17.34
CA PRO A 113 22.70 -37.28 17.87
C PRO A 113 24.13 -37.70 18.25
N GLY A 114 25.11 -36.85 17.96
CA GLY A 114 26.51 -37.07 18.30
C GLY A 114 27.30 -37.94 17.32
N GLN A 115 26.66 -38.48 16.27
CA GLN A 115 27.37 -39.09 15.15
C GLN A 115 28.01 -37.99 14.29
N GLY A 116 29.23 -37.59 14.64
CA GLY A 116 30.00 -36.65 13.83
C GLY A 116 30.22 -37.18 12.40
N ALA A 117 30.49 -36.28 11.45
CA ALA A 117 30.70 -36.57 10.03
C ALA A 117 31.85 -37.56 9.72
N GLY A 118 32.48 -38.19 10.71
CA GLY A 118 33.69 -39.02 10.57
C GLY A 118 33.61 -40.44 11.13
N GLN A 119 32.46 -40.91 11.65
CA GLN A 119 32.36 -42.28 12.17
C GLN A 119 31.35 -43.11 11.38
N GLY A 120 31.76 -43.59 10.21
CA GLY A 120 31.07 -44.65 9.46
C GLY A 120 30.74 -44.31 8.01
N ALA A 121 30.31 -45.33 7.26
CA ALA A 121 30.02 -45.28 5.82
C ALA A 121 28.93 -44.25 5.41
N ALA A 122 28.14 -43.73 6.36
CA ALA A 122 27.14 -42.69 6.14
C ALA A 122 27.74 -41.30 5.86
N ALA A 123 28.97 -41.04 6.32
CA ALA A 123 29.72 -39.79 6.07
C ALA A 123 30.16 -39.61 4.61
N ALA A 124 30.34 -40.72 3.88
CA ALA A 124 30.81 -40.69 2.50
C ALA A 124 29.70 -40.34 1.49
N ASN A 125 28.43 -40.44 1.90
CA ASN A 125 27.30 -40.07 1.05
C ASN A 125 27.09 -38.56 1.09
N ALA A 126 27.33 -37.90 -0.04
CA ALA A 126 27.10 -36.46 -0.21
C ALA A 126 25.65 -36.02 0.10
N ASN A 127 24.71 -36.97 0.11
CA ASN A 127 23.30 -36.79 0.45
C ASN A 127 22.86 -37.61 1.68
N GLY A 128 23.80 -37.97 2.57
CA GLY A 128 23.48 -38.70 3.79
C GLY A 128 22.63 -37.86 4.77
N PRO A 129 21.83 -38.49 5.65
CA PRO A 129 20.96 -37.80 6.61
C PRO A 129 21.67 -36.74 7.45
N HIS A 130 22.88 -37.03 7.91
CA HIS A 130 23.73 -36.10 8.66
C HIS A 130 24.00 -34.80 7.88
N ARG A 131 24.38 -34.91 6.59
CA ARG A 131 24.70 -33.74 5.76
C ARG A 131 23.45 -32.95 5.37
N VAL A 132 22.33 -33.63 5.12
CA VAL A 132 21.05 -32.99 4.84
C VAL A 132 20.57 -32.19 6.06
N LEU A 133 20.71 -32.76 7.26
CA LEU A 133 20.37 -32.09 8.52
C LEU A 133 21.26 -30.87 8.77
N ALA A 134 22.58 -31.00 8.59
CA ALA A 134 23.52 -29.88 8.71
C ALA A 134 23.20 -28.75 7.71
N GLN A 135 22.84 -29.08 6.46
CA GLN A 135 22.43 -28.08 5.48
C GLN A 135 21.13 -27.38 5.87
N ALA A 136 20.15 -28.11 6.41
CA ALA A 136 18.90 -27.54 6.89
C ALA A 136 19.14 -26.60 8.09
N LEU A 137 19.99 -26.98 9.05
CA LEU A 137 20.35 -26.11 10.17
C LEU A 137 21.08 -24.85 9.71
N MET A 138 22.01 -24.99 8.75
CA MET A 138 22.67 -23.83 8.14
C MET A 138 21.68 -22.90 7.44
N LYS A 139 20.66 -23.44 6.77
CA LYS A 139 19.59 -22.66 6.13
C LYS A 139 18.75 -21.89 7.17
N ARG A 140 18.37 -22.53 8.28
CA ARG A 140 17.71 -21.91 9.44
C ARG A 140 18.54 -20.74 9.96
N CYS A 141 19.79 -21.00 10.32
CA CYS A 141 20.73 -20.00 10.83
C CYS A 141 20.91 -18.80 9.87
N ILE A 142 20.98 -19.04 8.55
CA ILE A 142 21.07 -17.96 7.55
C ILE A 142 19.80 -17.09 7.53
N ALA A 143 18.63 -17.70 7.73
CA ALA A 143 17.35 -16.99 7.76
C ALA A 143 17.16 -16.17 9.05
N ASP A 144 17.80 -16.55 10.15
CA ASP A 144 17.73 -15.84 11.44
C ASP A 144 18.63 -14.60 11.49
N ILE A 145 19.70 -14.56 10.69
CA ILE A 145 20.68 -13.46 10.69
C ILE A 145 20.05 -12.07 10.55
N PRO A 146 19.12 -11.79 9.63
CA PRO A 146 18.46 -10.49 9.54
C PRO A 146 17.78 -10.09 10.84
N ILE A 147 17.14 -11.04 11.53
CA ILE A 147 16.41 -10.80 12.78
C ILE A 147 17.39 -10.54 13.92
N VAL A 148 18.40 -11.40 14.07
CA VAL A 148 19.50 -11.22 15.04
C VAL A 148 20.19 -9.87 14.84
N THR A 149 20.53 -9.53 13.61
CA THR A 149 21.17 -8.27 13.25
C THR A 149 20.27 -7.08 13.56
N HIS A 150 18.96 -7.20 13.34
CA HIS A 150 18.00 -6.14 13.65
C HIS A 150 17.94 -5.87 15.16
N ILE A 151 17.78 -6.91 15.99
CA ILE A 151 17.76 -6.77 17.46
C ILE A 151 19.08 -6.20 17.98
N GLN A 152 20.22 -6.69 17.50
CA GLN A 152 21.54 -6.18 17.92
C GLN A 152 21.73 -4.69 17.60
N LYS A 153 21.23 -4.23 16.44
CA LYS A 153 21.29 -2.80 16.05
C LYS A 153 20.36 -1.93 16.89
N GLU A 154 19.17 -2.42 17.22
CA GLU A 154 18.16 -1.68 17.98
C GLU A 154 18.47 -1.64 19.49
N SER A 155 19.16 -2.64 20.03
CA SER A 155 19.46 -2.79 21.46
C SER A 155 20.02 -1.52 22.15
N PRO A 156 21.11 -0.88 21.69
CA PRO A 156 21.64 0.31 22.35
C PRO A 156 20.69 1.51 22.25
N GLY A 157 19.97 1.64 21.13
CA GLY A 157 18.99 2.71 20.93
C GLY A 157 17.80 2.57 21.86
N MET A 158 17.26 1.36 21.98
CA MET A 158 16.09 1.07 22.80
C MET A 158 16.40 1.22 24.30
N ASN A 159 17.56 0.72 24.75
CA ASN A 159 18.04 0.92 26.12
C ASN A 159 18.14 2.41 26.48
N LYS A 160 18.68 3.23 25.56
CA LYS A 160 18.79 4.68 25.76
C LYS A 160 17.41 5.34 25.83
N LEU A 161 16.51 5.01 24.90
CA LEU A 161 15.15 5.57 24.88
C LEU A 161 14.39 5.24 26.16
N TYR A 162 14.52 4.01 26.68
CA TYR A 162 13.89 3.63 27.94
C TYR A 162 14.49 4.38 29.13
N SER A 163 15.82 4.49 29.21
CA SER A 163 16.50 5.22 30.28
C SER A 163 16.11 6.71 30.35
N GLN A 164 15.76 7.30 29.20
CA GLN A 164 15.35 8.69 29.07
C GLN A 164 13.83 8.87 29.14
N SER A 165 13.07 7.80 29.42
CA SER A 165 11.59 7.81 29.42
C SER A 165 10.98 8.30 28.09
N MET A 166 11.69 8.09 26.97
CA MET A 166 11.28 8.49 25.62
C MET A 166 10.59 7.37 24.84
N CYS A 167 10.46 6.17 25.39
CA CYS A 167 9.66 5.08 24.83
C CYS A 167 8.62 4.60 25.85
N SER A 168 7.50 4.05 25.36
CA SER A 168 6.49 3.49 26.25
C SER A 168 6.98 2.20 26.93
N VAL A 169 6.44 1.90 28.11
CA VAL A 169 6.72 0.63 28.80
C VAL A 169 6.27 -0.57 27.96
N LYS A 170 5.21 -0.41 27.17
CA LYS A 170 4.71 -1.45 26.27
C LYS A 170 5.70 -1.73 25.14
N GLN A 171 6.23 -0.70 24.50
CA GLN A 171 7.26 -0.82 23.47
C GLN A 171 8.54 -1.47 24.02
N TRP A 172 8.97 -1.05 25.22
CA TRP A 172 10.12 -1.65 25.90
C TRP A 172 9.91 -3.15 26.19
N ARG A 173 8.75 -3.53 26.73
CA ARG A 173 8.41 -4.94 26.97
C ARG A 173 8.34 -5.75 25.67
N SER A 174 7.82 -5.17 24.60
CA SER A 174 7.79 -5.81 23.28
C SER A 174 9.20 -6.06 22.75
N TYR A 175 10.11 -5.09 22.92
CA TYR A 175 11.52 -5.27 22.58
C TYR A 175 12.17 -6.38 23.43
N GLN A 176 11.95 -6.40 24.74
CA GLN A 176 12.49 -7.45 25.62
C GLN A 176 11.97 -8.85 25.25
N ALA A 177 10.69 -8.96 24.90
CA ALA A 177 10.11 -10.23 24.45
C ALA A 177 10.76 -10.70 23.14
N ALA A 178 10.96 -9.79 22.20
CA ALA A 178 11.67 -10.07 20.95
C ALA A 178 13.15 -10.45 21.18
N GLU A 179 13.85 -9.75 22.06
CA GLU A 179 15.23 -10.05 22.45
C GLU A 179 15.35 -11.42 23.11
N ALA A 180 14.42 -11.76 24.01
CA ALA A 180 14.37 -13.08 24.64
C ALA A 180 14.09 -14.19 23.63
N MET A 181 13.15 -13.99 22.70
CA MET A 181 12.85 -14.94 21.62
C MET A 181 14.08 -15.19 20.75
N VAL A 182 14.75 -14.13 20.29
CA VAL A 182 15.93 -14.24 19.42
C VAL A 182 17.12 -14.86 20.17
N SER A 183 17.27 -14.56 21.47
CA SER A 183 18.34 -15.17 22.29
C SER A 183 18.10 -16.67 22.48
N ALA A 184 16.86 -17.08 22.73
CA ALA A 184 16.48 -18.49 22.83
C ALA A 184 16.77 -19.22 21.51
N GLU A 185 16.35 -18.67 20.37
CA GLU A 185 16.62 -19.23 19.04
C GLU A 185 18.13 -19.41 18.79
N VAL A 186 18.94 -18.42 19.16
CA VAL A 186 20.41 -18.50 19.00
C VAL A 186 21.02 -19.63 19.84
N ASP A 187 20.53 -19.84 21.06
CA ASP A 187 21.01 -20.88 21.94
C ASP A 187 20.50 -22.28 21.53
N GLU A 188 19.27 -22.38 21.02
CA GLU A 188 18.73 -23.60 20.42
C GLU A 188 19.56 -24.04 19.20
N VAL A 189 19.83 -23.13 18.25
CA VAL A 189 20.67 -23.43 17.08
C VAL A 189 22.08 -23.86 17.49
N ARG A 190 22.64 -23.28 18.57
CA ARG A 190 23.94 -23.73 19.10
C ARG A 190 23.87 -25.14 19.67
N ALA A 191 22.86 -25.43 20.48
CA ALA A 191 22.67 -26.76 21.05
C ALA A 191 22.49 -27.81 19.95
N GLU A 192 21.66 -27.53 18.95
CA GLU A 192 21.44 -28.42 17.80
C GLU A 192 22.70 -28.58 16.94
N ALA A 193 23.48 -27.52 16.75
CA ALA A 193 24.75 -27.62 16.04
C ALA A 193 25.72 -28.56 16.74
N ASP A 194 25.81 -28.50 18.07
CA ASP A 194 26.65 -29.42 18.86
C ASP A 194 26.08 -30.86 18.90
N GLU A 195 24.76 -31.04 18.80
CA GLU A 195 24.13 -32.36 18.62
C GLU A 195 24.50 -32.97 17.26
N ILE A 196 24.58 -32.17 16.20
CA ILE A 196 24.96 -32.62 14.86
C ILE A 196 26.45 -32.93 14.80
N GLU A 197 27.30 -31.97 15.19
CA GLU A 197 28.74 -32.13 15.18
C GLU A 197 29.36 -31.42 16.39
N PRO A 198 30.07 -32.15 17.27
CA PRO A 198 30.68 -31.55 18.46
C PRO A 198 31.60 -30.38 18.14
N GLY A 199 31.32 -29.20 18.71
CA GLY A 199 32.11 -27.98 18.51
C GLY A 199 31.67 -27.13 17.32
N TRP A 200 30.65 -27.57 16.56
CA TRP A 200 30.12 -26.80 15.44
C TRP A 200 29.35 -25.55 15.90
N SER A 201 28.80 -25.55 17.11
CA SER A 201 28.10 -24.39 17.71
C SER A 201 28.94 -23.11 17.75
N GLN A 202 30.26 -23.24 17.86
CA GLN A 202 31.19 -22.11 17.93
C GLN A 202 31.39 -21.44 16.57
N VAL A 203 31.20 -22.17 15.47
CA VAL A 203 31.54 -21.70 14.11
C VAL A 203 30.34 -21.52 13.20
N ILE A 204 29.20 -22.17 13.49
CA ILE A 204 28.00 -22.17 12.64
C ILE A 204 27.51 -20.75 12.31
N TRP A 205 27.39 -19.87 13.32
CA TRP A 205 26.94 -18.49 13.13
C TRP A 205 27.90 -17.66 12.29
N ARG A 206 29.22 -17.86 12.45
CA ARG A 206 30.24 -17.18 11.62
C ARG A 206 30.13 -17.63 10.17
N GLN A 207 29.97 -18.94 9.94
CA GLN A 207 29.78 -19.50 8.60
C GLN A 207 28.47 -18.97 7.98
N ALA A 208 27.37 -19.01 8.70
CA ALA A 208 26.08 -18.50 8.25
C ALA A 208 26.16 -17.00 7.88
N MET A 209 26.86 -16.17 8.67
CA MET A 209 27.08 -14.75 8.36
C MET A 209 27.85 -14.54 7.06
N GLN A 210 28.87 -15.35 6.80
CA GLN A 210 29.59 -15.32 5.53
C GLN A 210 28.68 -15.69 4.35
N TYR A 211 27.88 -16.76 4.49
CA TYR A 211 26.93 -17.18 3.47
C TYR A 211 25.83 -16.15 3.22
N HIS A 212 25.26 -15.56 4.27
CA HIS A 212 24.26 -14.51 4.17
C HIS A 212 24.78 -13.31 3.37
N ASN A 213 26.01 -12.85 3.67
CA ASN A 213 26.63 -11.75 2.94
C ASN A 213 26.89 -12.11 1.47
N MET A 214 27.34 -13.34 1.19
CA MET A 214 27.55 -13.82 -0.18
C MET A 214 26.21 -13.87 -0.96
N LEU A 215 25.16 -14.42 -0.35
CA LEU A 215 23.83 -14.51 -0.97
C LEU A 215 23.26 -13.11 -1.23
N LYS A 216 23.37 -12.20 -0.27
CA LYS A 216 22.96 -10.81 -0.42
C LYS A 216 23.67 -10.13 -1.60
N GLN A 217 24.99 -10.29 -1.71
CA GLN A 217 25.75 -9.75 -2.85
C GLN A 217 25.30 -10.36 -4.18
N ARG A 218 25.04 -11.67 -4.23
CA ARG A 218 24.53 -12.33 -5.44
C ARG A 218 23.16 -11.80 -5.85
N HIS A 219 22.22 -11.68 -4.90
CA HIS A 219 20.89 -11.14 -5.17
C HIS A 219 20.94 -9.68 -5.63
N GLU A 220 21.82 -8.87 -5.04
CA GLU A 220 22.02 -7.48 -5.48
C GLU A 220 22.58 -7.39 -6.91
N VAL A 221 23.53 -8.27 -7.27
CA VAL A 221 24.09 -8.32 -8.63
C VAL A 221 23.03 -8.79 -9.63
N GLU A 222 22.26 -9.83 -9.28
CA GLU A 222 21.18 -10.36 -10.13
C GLU A 222 20.05 -9.33 -10.31
N ALA A 223 19.63 -8.66 -9.23
CA ALA A 223 18.63 -7.59 -9.29
C ALA A 223 19.11 -6.42 -10.16
N LYS A 224 20.38 -6.02 -10.05
CA LYS A 224 20.97 -4.98 -10.92
C LYS A 224 21.05 -5.44 -12.38
N ALA A 225 21.36 -6.71 -12.63
CA ALA A 225 21.39 -7.26 -13.99
C ALA A 225 19.99 -7.30 -14.61
N MET A 226 18.96 -7.70 -13.85
CA MET A 226 17.56 -7.68 -14.28
C MET A 226 17.06 -6.25 -14.50
N ALA A 227 17.39 -5.31 -13.62
CA ALA A 227 17.05 -3.90 -13.79
C ALA A 227 17.69 -3.31 -15.06
N ALA A 228 18.97 -3.58 -15.29
CA ALA A 228 19.67 -3.12 -16.50
C ALA A 228 19.11 -3.78 -17.78
N GLN A 229 18.63 -5.02 -17.71
CA GLN A 229 17.99 -5.69 -18.84
C GLN A 229 16.58 -5.14 -19.09
N ALA A 230 15.82 -4.82 -18.04
CA ALA A 230 14.52 -4.18 -18.14
C ALA A 230 14.64 -2.76 -18.71
N GLU A 231 15.63 -1.98 -18.25
CA GLU A 231 15.91 -0.64 -18.77
C GLU A 231 16.33 -0.67 -20.25
N LYS A 232 17.12 -1.66 -20.67
CA LYS A 232 17.44 -1.86 -22.10
C LYS A 232 16.21 -2.20 -22.93
N ARG A 233 15.30 -3.03 -22.43
CA ARG A 233 14.04 -3.36 -23.12
C ARG A 233 13.12 -2.15 -23.21
N GLN A 234 12.98 -1.38 -22.13
CA GLN A 234 12.23 -0.12 -22.13
C GLN A 234 12.85 0.88 -23.12
N ALA A 235 14.18 1.03 -23.14
CA ALA A 235 14.86 1.91 -24.08
C ALA A 235 14.78 1.43 -25.55
N GLU A 236 14.62 0.13 -25.81
CA GLU A 236 14.35 -0.41 -27.14
C GLU A 236 12.89 -0.18 -27.56
N GLU A 237 11.93 -0.39 -26.66
CA GLU A 237 10.51 -0.09 -26.88
C GLU A 237 10.29 1.40 -27.15
N ASP A 238 10.91 2.28 -26.36
CA ASP A 238 10.88 3.72 -26.56
C ASP A 238 11.51 4.12 -27.90
N LYS A 239 12.59 3.46 -28.35
CA LYS A 239 13.19 3.73 -29.66
C LYS A 239 12.31 3.27 -30.82
N VAL A 240 11.53 2.20 -30.66
CA VAL A 240 10.56 1.75 -31.65
C VAL A 240 9.34 2.69 -31.69
N GLU A 241 8.95 3.28 -30.55
CA GLU A 241 7.86 4.26 -30.50
C GLU A 241 8.23 5.66 -31.02
N VAL A 242 9.53 5.97 -31.08
CA VAL A 242 10.12 7.27 -31.46
C VAL A 242 10.66 7.27 -32.90
N ASP A 243 10.25 6.34 -33.78
CA ASP A 243 10.36 6.55 -35.23
C ASP A 243 9.10 7.27 -35.76
N PRO A 244 9.07 8.62 -35.80
CA PRO A 244 7.91 9.38 -36.25
C PRO A 244 7.61 9.16 -37.74
N GLU A 245 8.54 8.65 -38.54
CA GLU A 245 8.26 8.28 -39.93
C GLU A 245 7.49 6.96 -40.02
N GLN A 246 7.78 6.00 -39.15
CA GLN A 246 7.08 4.72 -39.13
C GLN A 246 5.62 4.89 -38.65
N LYS A 247 5.40 5.64 -37.55
CA LYS A 247 4.04 5.98 -37.08
C LYS A 247 3.22 6.71 -38.14
N LYS A 248 3.82 7.68 -38.86
CA LYS A 248 3.13 8.38 -39.97
C LYS A 248 2.80 7.45 -41.15
N LYS A 249 3.69 6.51 -41.48
CA LYS A 249 3.46 5.52 -42.54
C LYS A 249 2.37 4.52 -42.17
N ASP A 250 2.32 4.09 -40.91
CA ASP A 250 1.34 3.12 -40.42
C ASP A 250 -0.05 3.77 -40.25
N ASP A 251 -0.12 5.02 -39.75
CA ASP A 251 -1.36 5.78 -39.68
C ASP A 251 -1.92 6.12 -41.07
N ALA A 252 -1.04 6.41 -42.05
CA ALA A 252 -1.45 6.65 -43.43
C ALA A 252 -2.03 5.37 -44.06
N LYS A 253 -1.38 4.22 -43.87
CA LYS A 253 -1.88 2.93 -44.35
C LYS A 253 -3.20 2.52 -43.68
N ALA A 254 -3.34 2.77 -42.38
CA ALA A 254 -4.59 2.48 -41.67
C ALA A 254 -5.77 3.32 -42.20
N LYS A 255 -5.52 4.60 -42.56
CA LYS A 255 -6.52 5.48 -43.17
C LYS A 255 -6.89 5.05 -44.59
N GLU A 256 -5.92 4.59 -45.38
CA GLU A 256 -6.16 4.10 -46.75
C GLU A 256 -7.03 2.83 -46.74
N VAL A 257 -6.72 1.86 -45.86
CA VAL A 257 -7.52 0.64 -45.70
C VAL A 257 -8.93 0.94 -45.18
N ALA A 258 -9.09 1.92 -44.30
CA ALA A 258 -10.40 2.36 -43.82
C ALA A 258 -11.21 3.04 -44.94
N ALA A 259 -10.56 3.86 -45.76
CA ALA A 259 -11.20 4.52 -46.90
C ALA A 259 -11.62 3.50 -47.98
N GLU A 260 -10.79 2.49 -48.26
CA GLU A 260 -11.11 1.44 -49.23
C GLU A 260 -12.30 0.57 -48.77
N LYS A 261 -12.37 0.24 -47.48
CA LYS A 261 -13.52 -0.46 -46.90
C LYS A 261 -14.80 0.38 -46.97
N ALA A 262 -14.71 1.67 -46.65
CA ALA A 262 -15.85 2.58 -46.72
C ALA A 262 -16.34 2.78 -48.17
N ALA A 263 -15.42 2.87 -49.13
CA ALA A 263 -15.76 2.95 -50.55
C ALA A 263 -16.42 1.66 -51.06
N ALA A 264 -15.90 0.49 -50.67
CA ALA A 264 -16.50 -0.79 -51.02
C ALA A 264 -17.92 -0.96 -50.43
N GLU A 265 -18.15 -0.46 -49.22
CA GLU A 265 -19.47 -0.49 -48.58
C GLU A 265 -20.47 0.45 -49.28
N LEU A 266 -20.03 1.65 -49.69
CA LEU A 266 -20.86 2.58 -50.47
C LEU A 266 -21.24 2.00 -51.83
N ILE A 267 -20.30 1.41 -52.57
CA ILE A 267 -20.59 0.77 -53.87
C ILE A 267 -21.61 -0.37 -53.69
N LYS A 268 -21.44 -1.18 -52.65
CA LYS A 268 -22.38 -2.27 -52.33
C LYS A 268 -23.77 -1.74 -51.94
N SER A 269 -23.84 -0.57 -51.30
CA SER A 269 -25.10 0.07 -50.97
C SER A 269 -25.79 0.67 -52.21
N GLU A 270 -25.04 1.26 -53.14
CA GLU A 270 -25.58 1.74 -54.42
C GLU A 270 -26.12 0.61 -55.30
N GLU A 271 -25.47 -0.56 -55.31
CA GLU A 271 -25.98 -1.73 -56.05
C GLU A 271 -27.30 -2.23 -55.46
N ARG A 272 -27.42 -2.27 -54.12
CA ARG A 272 -28.67 -2.62 -53.43
C ARG A 272 -29.78 -1.61 -53.66
N GLU A 273 -29.46 -0.32 -53.76
CA GLU A 273 -30.44 0.72 -54.06
C GLU A 273 -30.88 0.70 -55.53
N LYS A 274 -29.98 0.39 -56.46
CA LYS A 274 -30.33 0.18 -57.87
C LYS A 274 -31.19 -1.07 -58.04
N GLU A 275 -30.94 -2.14 -57.27
CA GLU A 275 -31.81 -3.32 -57.22
C GLU A 275 -33.17 -3.03 -56.57
N SER A 276 -33.21 -2.27 -55.47
CA SER A 276 -34.47 -1.93 -54.80
C SER A 276 -35.32 -0.95 -55.60
N GLN A 277 -34.72 0.00 -56.35
CA GLN A 277 -35.45 0.85 -57.29
C GLN A 277 -35.96 0.07 -58.51
N LYS A 278 -35.20 -0.91 -59.02
CA LYS A 278 -35.72 -1.84 -60.04
C LYS A 278 -36.90 -2.67 -59.50
N ALA A 279 -36.82 -3.16 -58.27
CA ALA A 279 -37.90 -3.90 -57.62
C ALA A 279 -39.13 -3.03 -57.29
N PHE A 280 -38.94 -1.75 -56.93
CA PHE A 280 -40.03 -0.82 -56.65
C PHE A 280 -40.76 -0.36 -57.91
N LYS A 281 -40.05 -0.28 -59.05
CA LYS A 281 -40.68 0.06 -60.34
C LYS A 281 -41.53 -1.08 -60.92
N ASP A 282 -41.42 -2.29 -60.36
CA ASP A 282 -42.11 -3.51 -60.83
C ASP A 282 -43.18 -4.05 -59.85
N GLY A 283 -43.41 -3.38 -58.70
CA GLY A 283 -44.17 -3.93 -57.57
C GLY A 283 -45.38 -3.11 -57.12
N SER A 284 -46.55 -3.41 -57.70
CA SER A 284 -47.90 -2.96 -57.32
C SER A 284 -48.20 -3.02 -55.80
N MET A 285 -48.75 -1.92 -55.25
CA MET A 285 -49.28 -1.83 -53.87
C MET A 285 -50.35 -2.90 -53.57
N LYS A 286 -50.31 -3.50 -52.36
CA LYS A 286 -51.47 -4.20 -51.80
C LYS A 286 -51.72 -3.77 -50.35
N LYS A 287 -52.85 -3.08 -50.21
CA LYS A 287 -53.46 -2.45 -49.04
C LYS A 287 -54.13 -3.54 -48.17
N GLY A 288 -53.86 -3.59 -46.87
CA GLY A 288 -54.72 -4.36 -45.98
C GLY A 288 -54.11 -4.79 -44.64
N PHE A 289 -54.12 -3.90 -43.65
CA PHE A 289 -54.32 -4.30 -42.26
C PHE A 289 -54.71 -3.08 -41.42
N LEU A 290 -56.03 -2.84 -41.24
CA LEU A 290 -56.68 -2.13 -40.12
C LEU A 290 -58.09 -1.65 -40.53
N ALA A 291 -59.12 -2.45 -40.26
CA ALA A 291 -60.51 -2.00 -40.16
C ALA A 291 -61.36 -2.94 -39.28
N SER A 292 -62.01 -2.34 -38.28
CA SER A 292 -63.25 -2.69 -37.55
C SER A 292 -63.35 -4.09 -36.90
N SER A 293 -63.38 -4.24 -35.57
CA SER A 293 -64.38 -3.78 -34.58
C SER A 293 -65.71 -4.57 -34.56
N THR A 294 -66.12 -4.89 -33.33
CA THR A 294 -67.50 -4.89 -32.79
C THR A 294 -68.39 -6.16 -32.81
N LYS A 295 -68.65 -6.63 -31.57
CA LYS A 295 -69.95 -6.86 -30.88
C LYS A 295 -70.78 -8.15 -31.09
N LYS A 296 -70.86 -8.90 -29.97
CA LYS A 296 -72.05 -9.43 -29.25
C LYS A 296 -73.23 -10.02 -30.05
N LYS A 297 -73.58 -11.25 -29.70
CA LYS A 297 -74.72 -11.53 -28.79
C LYS A 297 -74.49 -12.81 -28.02
#